data_AF-A0A091U2Y7-F1
#
_entry.id   AF-A0A091U2Y7-F1
#
_cell.length_a   1.000
_cell.length_b   1.000
_cell.length_c   1.000
_cell.angle_alpha   90.00
_cell.angle_beta   90.00
_cell.angle_gamma   90.00
#
_symmetry.space_group_name_H-M   'P 1'
#
loop_
_entity.id
_entity.type
_entity.pdbx_description
1 polymer ?
#
loop_
_entity_poly.entity_id
_entity_poly.type
_entity_poly.pdbx_seq_one_letter_code
_entity_poly.pdbx_strand_id
1 'polypeptide(L)' 'WYQQKAPGSAPVTVMYSYNNRPSDIPLRFSGFTSGSTGTLTISGVQ' A
#
# COMPACT_ATOMS: atom_id res chain seq x y z
N TRP A 1 -4.45 0.62 2.90
CA TRP A 1 -3.71 -0.59 2.55
C TRP A 1 -2.63 -0.86 3.57
N TYR A 2 -2.50 -2.11 4.00
CA TYR A 2 -1.50 -2.54 4.98
C TYR A 2 -0.74 -3.75 4.46
N GLN A 3 0.55 -3.85 4.79
CA GLN A 3 1.40 -5.00 4.50
C GLN A 3 1.87 -5.61 5.81
N GLN A 4 1.70 -6.92 5.95
CA GLN A 4 2.36 -7.71 6.98
C GLN A 4 3.62 -8.32 6.38
N LYS A 5 4.79 -7.98 6.92
CA LYS A 5 6.10 -8.38 6.34
C LYS A 5 6.53 -9.78 6.78
N ALA A 6 6.17 -10.16 8.00
CA ALA A 6 6.41 -11.49 8.55
C ALA A 6 5.19 -11.97 9.34
N PRO A 7 4.92 -13.28 9.42
CA PRO A 7 3.87 -13.82 10.28
C PRO A 7 4.01 -13.31 11.72
N GLY A 8 2.93 -12.80 12.29
CA GLY A 8 2.91 -12.26 13.66
C GLY A 8 3.50 -10.86 13.83
N SER A 9 4.05 -10.23 12.77
CA SER A 9 4.48 -8.82 12.82
C SER A 9 3.30 -7.86 12.75
N ALA A 10 3.49 -6.66 13.32
CA ALA A 10 2.53 -5.57 13.22
C ALA A 10 2.36 -5.12 11.74
N PRO A 11 1.13 -4.88 11.27
CA PRO A 11 0.89 -4.37 9.93
C PRO A 11 1.54 -3.00 9.72
N VAL A 12 2.12 -2.78 8.55
CA VAL A 12 2.69 -1.50 8.12
C VAL A 12 1.76 -0.84 7.11
N THR A 13 1.45 0.44 7.29
CA THR A 13 0.64 1.21 6.34
C THR A 13 1.40 1.39 5.02
N VAL A 14 0.80 0.99 3.90
CA VAL A 14 1.39 1.14 2.55
C VAL A 14 0.76 2.30 1.79
N MET A 15 -0.56 2.46 1.89
CA MET A 15 -1.32 3.55 1.28
C MET A 15 -2.48 3.93 2.20
N TYR A 16 -2.80 5.21 2.31
CA TYR A 16 -3.91 5.74 3.10
C TYR A 16 -4.64 6.88 2.34
N SER A 17 -5.80 7.27 2.85
CA SER A 17 -6.68 8.26 2.21
C SER A 17 -6.95 7.95 0.73
N TYR A 18 -7.08 8.99 -0.11
CA TYR A 18 -7.34 8.82 -1.54
C TYR A 18 -6.18 8.12 -2.26
N ASN A 19 -4.95 8.65 -2.17
CA ASN A 19 -3.77 8.16 -2.89
C ASN A 19 -2.46 8.44 -2.13
N ASN A 20 -2.51 8.57 -0.80
CA ASN A 20 -1.34 8.98 -0.03
C ASN A 20 -0.47 7.77 0.31
N ARG A 21 0.82 7.85 -0.03
CA ARG A 21 1.85 6.88 0.32
C ARG A 21 2.76 7.47 1.41
N PRO A 22 2.99 6.76 2.54
CA PRO A 22 4.01 7.18 3.50
C PRO A 22 5.41 7.26 2.87
N SER A 23 6.25 8.18 3.33
CA SER A 23 7.55 8.48 2.71
C SER A 23 8.54 7.32 2.78
N ASP A 24 8.41 6.44 3.77
CA ASP A 24 9.23 5.25 4.01
C ASP A 24 8.80 4.02 3.17
N ILE A 25 7.70 4.14 2.40
CA ILE A 25 7.20 3.08 1.53
C ILE A 25 7.80 3.21 0.13
N PRO A 26 8.35 2.13 -0.47
CA PRO A 26 8.96 2.17 -1.79
C PRO A 26 8.04 2.68 -2.91
N LEU A 27 8.63 3.35 -3.91
CA LEU A 27 7.92 3.95 -5.06
C LEU A 27 7.15 2.93 -5.93
N ARG A 28 7.50 1.63 -5.84
CA ARG A 28 6.81 0.54 -6.55
C ARG A 28 5.36 0.33 -6.10
N PHE A 29 4.98 0.86 -4.95
CA PHE A 29 3.60 0.87 -4.50
C PHE A 29 2.93 2.16 -4.96
N SER A 30 1.81 2.01 -5.67
CA SER A 30 0.89 3.10 -5.98
C SER A 30 -0.54 2.61 -5.79
N GLY A 31 -1.49 3.52 -5.63
CA GLY A 31 -2.87 3.14 -5.45
C GLY A 31 -3.79 4.32 -5.28
N PHE A 32 -5.08 4.08 -5.45
CA PHE A 32 -6.10 5.07 -5.20
C PHE A 32 -7.41 4.41 -4.72
N THR A 33 -8.30 5.22 -4.15
CA THR A 33 -9.67 4.80 -3.81
C THR A 33 -10.68 5.62 -4.60
N SER A 34 -11.76 4.99 -5.05
CA SER A 34 -12.88 5.65 -5.72
C SER A 34 -14.18 5.02 -5.21
N GLY A 35 -14.99 5.80 -4.49
CA GLY A 35 -16.17 5.29 -3.79
C GLY A 35 -15.79 4.18 -2.81
N SER A 36 -16.40 3.00 -2.98
CA SER A 36 -16.12 1.78 -2.19
C SER A 36 -15.03 0.90 -2.81
N THR A 37 -14.45 1.28 -3.94
CA THR A 37 -13.41 0.49 -4.64
C THR A 37 -12.03 1.06 -4.35
N GLY A 38 -11.09 0.18 -3.97
CA GLY A 38 -9.68 0.53 -3.81
C GLY A 38 -8.80 -0.26 -4.78
N THR A 39 -7.83 0.42 -5.37
CA THR A 39 -6.82 -0.18 -6.24
C THR A 39 -5.43 -0.01 -5.60
N LEU A 40 -4.65 -1.08 -5.56
CA LEU A 40 -3.22 -1.07 -5.24
C LEU A 40 -2.47 -1.71 -6.40
N THR A 41 -1.50 -0.99 -6.94
CA THR A 41 -0.59 -1.46 -7.98
C THR A 41 0.79 -1.64 -7.37
N ILE A 42 1.39 -2.80 -7.65
CA ILE A 42 2.76 -3.13 -7.25
C ILE A 42 3.55 -3.39 -8.54
N SER A 43 4.49 -2.51 -8.86
CA SER A 43 5.34 -2.65 -10.05
C SER A 43 6.64 -3.42 -9.76
N GLY A 44 7.22 -4.02 -10.79
CA GLY A 44 8.52 -4.69 -10.69
C GLY A 44 8.51 -5.93 -9.78
N VAL A 45 7.37 -6.63 -9.71
CA VAL A 45 7.29 -7.94 -9.06
C VAL A 45 8.00 -8.96 -9.97
N GLN A 46 8.83 -9.82 -9.38
CA GLN A 46 9.52 -10.94 -10.03
C GLN A 46 9.32 -12.21 -9.19
#